data_AF-A0A453J1H9-F1
#
_entry.id   AF-A0A453J1H9-F1
#
_cell.length_a   1.000
_cell.length_b   1.000
_cell.length_c   1.000
_cell.angle_alpha   90.00
_cell.angle_beta   90.00
_cell.angle_gamma   90.00
#
_symmetry.space_group_name_H-M   'P 1'
#
loop_
_entity.id
_entity.type
_entity.pdbx_description
1 polymer ?
#
loop_
_entity_poly.entity_id
_entity_poly.type
_entity_poly.pdbx_seq_one_letter_code
_entity_poly.pdbx_strand_id
1 'polypeptide(L)' 'QAPSQSMKLKELKEAVEAQSTIFSDFSCRREALSFLKRKLQGSKKFNLEGKRVHLVS' A
#
# COMPACT_ATOMS: atom_id res chain seq x y z
N GLN A 1 20.86 5.73 1.07
CA GLN A 1 20.20 5.13 2.24
C GLN A 1 18.96 4.40 1.71
N ALA A 2 18.97 3.06 1.64
CA ALA A 2 17.75 2.34 1.28
C ALA A 2 16.78 2.57 2.45
N PRO A 3 15.60 3.20 2.23
CA PRO A 3 14.64 3.34 3.30
C PRO A 3 14.32 1.94 3.79
N SER A 4 14.11 1.80 5.09
CA SER A 4 13.60 0.59 5.74
C SER A 4 12.71 -0.18 4.77
N GLN A 5 12.93 -1.49 4.58
CA GLN A 5 12.12 -2.31 3.67
C GLN A 5 10.65 -2.44 4.14
N SER A 6 10.17 -1.53 4.99
CA SER A 6 8.80 -1.40 5.41
C SER A 6 8.33 0.04 5.51
N MET A 7 7.04 0.27 5.24
CA MET A 7 6.37 1.57 5.37
C MET A 7 4.93 1.38 5.86
N LYS A 8 4.28 2.45 6.35
CA LYS A 8 2.88 2.37 6.74
C LYS A 8 1.99 2.26 5.50
N LEU A 9 0.90 1.51 5.61
CA LEU A 9 -0.06 1.34 4.50
C LEU A 9 -0.65 2.67 4.02
N LYS A 10 -0.84 3.63 4.93
CA LYS A 10 -1.31 4.98 4.62
C LYS A 10 -0.31 5.75 3.74
N GLU A 11 0.98 5.68 4.07
CA GLU A 11 2.05 6.35 3.32
C GLU A 11 2.22 5.74 1.93
N LEU A 12 2.13 4.40 1.84
CA LEU A 12 2.15 3.72 0.54
C LEU A 12 0.97 4.14 -0.35
N LYS A 13 -0.24 4.29 0.22
CA LYS A 13 -1.40 4.79 -0.51
C LYS A 13 -1.14 6.19 -1.06
N GLU A 14 -0.60 7.09 -0.25
CA GLU A 14 -0.30 8.47 -0.65
C GLU A 14 0.79 8.50 -1.75
N ALA A 15 1.83 7.66 -1.63
CA ALA A 15 2.88 7.55 -2.64
C ALA A 15 2.37 7.00 -3.98
N VAL A 16 1.47 6.00 -3.96
CA VAL A 16 0.86 5.46 -5.17
C VAL A 16 -0.11 6.47 -5.80
N GLU A 17 -0.87 7.23 -4.99
CA GLU A 17 -1.76 8.29 -5.47
C GLU A 17 -1.02 9.43 -6.16
N ALA A 18 0.17 9.78 -5.65
CA ALA A 18 1.03 10.79 -6.29
C ALA A 18 1.53 10.38 -7.67
N GLN A 19 1.53 9.09 -8.00
CA GLN A 19 2.03 8.55 -9.28
C GLN A 19 0.92 7.95 -10.17
N SER A 20 -0.28 7.75 -9.64
CA SER A 20 -1.36 7.04 -10.32
C SER A 20 -2.74 7.48 -9.82
N THR A 21 -3.69 7.56 -10.74
CA THR A 21 -5.12 7.84 -10.44
C THR A 21 -5.90 6.60 -10.00
N ILE A 22 -5.23 5.48 -9.69
CA ILE A 22 -5.88 4.22 -9.31
C ILE A 22 -6.81 4.34 -8.10
N PHE A 23 -6.65 5.38 -7.27
CA PHE A 23 -7.53 5.62 -6.13
C PHE A 23 -8.65 6.62 -6.38
N SER A 24 -8.68 7.28 -7.54
CA SER A 24 -9.69 8.31 -7.86
C SER A 24 -11.11 7.74 -7.93
N ASP A 25 -11.24 6.45 -8.21
CA ASP A 25 -12.53 5.75 -8.28
C ASP A 25 -13.10 5.39 -6.89
N PHE A 26 -12.33 5.55 -5.81
CA PHE A 26 -12.82 5.25 -4.46
C PHE A 26 -13.51 6.45 -3.83
N SER A 27 -14.75 6.24 -3.38
CA SER A 27 -15.54 7.27 -2.69
C SER A 27 -14.99 7.60 -1.30
N CYS A 28 -14.20 6.71 -0.68
CA CYS A 28 -13.62 6.96 0.62
C CYS A 28 -12.24 6.36 0.85
N ARG A 29 -11.49 6.94 1.80
CA ARG A 29 -10.14 6.50 2.19
C ARG A 29 -10.07 5.04 2.62
N ARG A 30 -11.12 4.55 3.30
CA ARG A 30 -11.18 3.17 3.81
C ARG A 30 -11.22 2.17 2.65
N GLU A 31 -12.00 2.44 1.60
CA GLU A 31 -12.07 1.58 0.42
C GLU A 31 -10.74 1.53 -0.32
N ALA A 32 -10.11 2.69 -0.55
CA ALA A 32 -8.79 2.76 -1.18
C ALA A 32 -7.73 1.94 -0.42
N LEU A 33 -7.72 2.03 0.91
CA LEU A 33 -6.80 1.25 1.75
C LEU A 33 -7.12 -0.24 1.73
N SER A 34 -8.39 -0.63 1.75
CA SER A 34 -8.81 -2.04 1.65
C SER A 34 -8.45 -2.64 0.28
N PHE A 35 -8.60 -1.86 -0.80
CA PHE A 35 -8.15 -2.27 -2.13
C PHE A 35 -6.63 -2.46 -2.18
N LEU A 36 -5.86 -1.48 -1.70
CA LEU A 36 -4.40 -1.58 -1.64
C LEU A 36 -3.96 -2.80 -0.83
N LYS A 37 -4.59 -3.04 0.32
CA LYS A 37 -4.29 -4.21 1.16
C LYS A 37 -4.51 -5.52 0.39
N ARG A 38 -5.66 -5.69 -0.27
CA ARG A 38 -5.96 -6.87 -1.09
C ARG A 38 -4.92 -7.06 -2.20
N LYS A 39 -4.53 -5.98 -2.88
CA LYS A 39 -3.53 -6.01 -3.96
C LYS A 39 -2.15 -6.46 -3.46
N LEU A 40 -1.75 -6.01 -2.27
CA LEU A 40 -0.49 -6.41 -1.64
C LEU A 40 -0.52 -7.86 -1.14
N GLN A 41 -1.65 -8.31 -0.56
CA GLN A 41 -1.81 -9.72 -0.14
C GLN A 41 -1.73 -10.71 -1.31
N GLY A 42 -2.14 -10.28 -2.51
CA GLY A 42 -2.01 -11.08 -3.72
C GLY A 42 -0.58 -11.14 -4.29
N SER A 43 0.35 -10.35 -3.75
CA SER A 43 1.73 -10.28 -4.26
C SER A 43 2.68 -11.04 -3.35
N LYS A 44 3.55 -11.89 -3.95
CA LYS A 44 4.62 -12.60 -3.22
C LYS A 44 5.78 -11.68 -2.80
N LYS A 45 5.79 -10.43 -3.27
CA LYS A 45 6.85 -9.45 -3.00
C LYS A 45 6.58 -8.58 -1.78
N PHE A 46 5.37 -8.67 -1.21
CA PHE A 46 4.98 -7.85 -0.06
C PHE A 46 4.40 -8.72 1.05
N ASN A 47 4.71 -8.37 2.28
CA ASN A 47 4.07 -8.91 3.48
C ASN A 47 3.37 -7.79 4.24
N LEU A 48 2.22 -8.10 4.84
CA LEU A 48 1.42 -7.14 5.60
C LEU A 48 1.43 -7.52 7.09
N GLU A 49 2.00 -6.65 7.91
CA GLU A 49 2.03 -6.80 9.35
C GLU A 49 1.22 -5.66 10.00
N GLY A 50 0.00 -5.97 10.42
CA GLY A 50 -0.92 -4.98 10.99
C GLY A 50 -1.21 -3.82 10.02
N LYS A 51 -0.62 -2.65 10.29
CA LYS A 51 -0.75 -1.41 9.49
C LYS A 51 0.49 -1.11 8.63
N ARG A 52 1.45 -2.01 8.58
CA ARG A 52 2.72 -1.86 7.85
C ARG A 52 2.80 -2.84 6.69
N VAL A 53 3.47 -2.40 5.64
CA VAL A 53 3.82 -3.19 4.45
C VAL A 53 5.32 -3.40 4.47
N HIS A 54 5.76 -4.63 4.23
CA HIS A 54 7.15 -5.04 4.18
C HIS A 54 7.45 -5.58 2.79
N LEU A 55 8.60 -5.23 2.21
CA LEU A 55 9.12 -5.90 1.04
C LEU A 55 9.66 -7.27 1.47
N VAL A 56 9.23 -8.32 0.80
CA VAL A 56 9.77 -9.67 0.98
C VAL A 56 10.95 -9.80 0.03
N SER A 57 12.13 -10.07 0.59
CA SER A 57 13.38 -10.17 -0.18
C SER A 57 13.39 -11.37 -1.13
#